data_AF-A0A968J020-F1
#
_entry.id   AF-A0A968J020-F1
#
_cell.length_a   1.000
_cell.length_b   1.000
_cell.length_c   1.000
_cell.angle_alpha   90.00
_cell.angle_beta   90.00
_cell.angle_gamma   90.00
#
_symmetry.space_group_name_H-M   'P 1'
#
loop_
_entity.id
_entity.type
_entity.pdbx_description
1 polymer ?
#
loop_
_entity_poly.entity_id
_entity_poly.type
_entity_poly.pdbx_seq_one_letter_code
_entity_poly.pdbx_strand_id
1 'polypeptide(L)'
;MFQLPALLKSGLTLVVSPLLALIEDQVADLKKRGLPAERLHSALHRRERQQILANLAAYRLVYLSPETLLTSTGLGAVVGAGSGGQRVDV
;
A
#
# COMPACT_ATOMS: atom_id res chain seq x y z
N MET A 1 -0.20 1.71 18.35
CA MET A 1 0.82 2.38 17.51
C MET A 1 1.60 1.30 16.79
N PHE A 2 1.28 1.03 15.54
CA PHE A 2 2.09 0.20 14.65
C PHE A 2 2.00 0.84 13.28
N GLN A 3 3.10 1.45 12.85
CA GLN A 3 3.32 1.92 11.49
C GLN A 3 4.72 1.39 11.17
N LEU A 4 4.79 0.28 10.45
CA LEU A 4 6.04 -0.16 9.84
C LEU A 4 6.10 0.54 8.48
N PRO A 5 6.98 1.53 8.28
CA PRO A 5 7.25 2.07 6.96
C PRO A 5 8.04 1.00 6.21
N ALA A 6 7.36 0.22 5.37
CA ALA A 6 8.06 -0.64 4.42
C ALA A 6 8.39 0.21 3.19
N LEU A 7 9.61 0.78 3.20
CA LEU A 7 10.20 1.44 2.04
C LEU A 7 10.51 0.36 1.00
N LEU A 8 9.67 0.25 -0.03
CA LEU A 8 10.04 -0.51 -1.22
C LEU A 8 10.90 0.41 -2.08
N LYS A 9 12.13 -0.04 -2.36
CA LYS A 9 13.09 0.68 -3.21
C LYS A 9 12.36 1.25 -4.44
N SER A 10 12.66 2.50 -4.80
CA SER A 10 12.10 3.33 -5.90
C SER A 10 10.93 4.28 -5.58
N GLY A 11 10.84 4.80 -4.36
CA GLY A 11 10.04 6.00 -4.07
C GLY A 11 8.57 5.76 -3.71
N LEU A 12 8.16 4.49 -3.62
CA LEU A 12 6.89 4.05 -3.05
C LEU A 12 7.08 3.63 -1.58
N THR A 13 6.30 4.22 -0.68
CA THR A 13 6.28 3.90 0.75
C THR A 13 5.01 3.16 1.10
N LEU A 14 5.13 2.00 1.73
CA LEU A 14 3.97 1.27 2.27
C LEU A 14 3.79 1.59 3.75
N VAL A 15 2.56 1.91 4.14
CA VAL A 15 2.20 2.22 5.53
C VAL A 15 1.13 1.25 5.99
N VAL A 16 1.45 0.41 6.97
CA VAL A 16 0.47 -0.52 7.55
C VAL A 16 -0.28 0.16 8.69
N SER A 17 -1.61 0.08 8.70
CA SER A 17 -2.46 0.60 9.78
C SER A 17 -3.61 -0.36 10.12
N PRO A 18 -3.88 -0.63 11.41
CA PRO A 18 -4.95 -1.54 11.82
C PRO A 18 -6.36 -0.94 11.71
N LEU A 19 -6.49 0.38 11.58
CA LEU A 19 -7.79 1.05 11.59
C LEU A 19 -8.16 1.53 10.19
N LEU A 20 -9.21 0.94 9.60
CA LEU A 20 -9.66 1.28 8.26
C LEU A 20 -10.13 2.74 8.15
N ALA A 21 -10.91 3.23 9.12
CA ALA A 21 -11.35 4.61 9.15
C ALA A 21 -10.17 5.60 9.15
N LEU A 22 -9.10 5.29 9.91
CA LEU A 22 -7.90 6.10 9.93
C LEU A 22 -7.15 6.05 8.59
N ILE A 23 -7.12 4.90 7.91
CA ILE A 23 -6.53 4.80 6.57
C ILE A 23 -7.27 5.73 5.58
N GLU A 24 -8.60 5.70 5.58
CA GLU A 24 -9.43 6.54 4.70
C GLU A 24 -9.14 8.02 4.93
N ASP A 25 -9.16 8.46 6.19
CA ASP A 25 -8.92 9.86 6.56
C ASP A 25 -7.52 10.32 6.15
N GLN A 26 -6.49 9.51 6.40
CA GLN A 26 -5.11 9.84 6.05
C GLN A 26 -4.91 9.90 4.53
N VAL A 27 -5.46 8.95 3.77
CA VAL A 27 -5.37 8.97 2.30
C VAL A 27 -6.14 10.15 1.74
N ALA A 28 -7.34 10.46 2.26
CA ALA A 28 -8.11 11.62 1.84
C ALA A 28 -7.33 12.93 2.07
N ASP A 29 -6.70 13.09 3.23
CA ASP A 29 -5.90 14.28 3.54
C ASP A 29 -4.62 14.37 2.70
N LEU A 30 -3.96 13.26 2.40
CA LEU A 30 -2.83 13.24 1.48
C LEU A 30 -3.25 13.65 0.06
N LYS A 31 -4.37 13.13 -0.44
CA LYS A 31 -4.93 13.51 -1.74
C LYS A 31 -5.30 14.98 -1.81
N LYS A 32 -5.91 15.54 -0.74
CA LYS A 32 -6.20 16.99 -0.64
C LYS A 32 -4.95 17.85 -0.72
N ARG A 33 -3.81 17.35 -0.22
CA ARG A 33 -2.51 18.02 -0.30
C ARG A 33 -1.79 17.79 -1.63
N GLY A 34 -2.42 17.09 -2.58
CA GLY A 34 -1.83 16.75 -3.88
C GLY A 34 -0.74 15.68 -3.80
N LEU A 35 -0.65 14.94 -2.68
CA LEU A 35 0.31 13.86 -2.53
C LEU A 35 -0.28 12.59 -3.16
N PRO A 36 0.46 11.91 -4.06
CA PRO A 36 -0.01 10.70 -4.70
C PRO A 36 -0.01 9.56 -3.69
N ALA A 37 -1.18 9.32 -3.09
CA ALA A 37 -1.38 8.31 -2.07
C ALA A 37 -2.65 7.49 -2.33
N GLU A 38 -2.61 6.21 -1.96
CA GLU A 38 -3.76 5.32 -2.12
C GLU A 38 -3.90 4.32 -0.97
N ARG A 39 -5.05 3.66 -0.86
CA ARG A 39 -5.32 2.63 0.16
C ARG A 39 -5.51 1.26 -0.49
N LEU A 40 -5.07 0.22 0.21
CA LEU A 40 -5.20 -1.15 -0.24
C LEU A 40 -5.54 -2.06 0.95
N HIS A 41 -6.81 -2.44 1.05
CA HIS A 41 -7.35 -3.28 2.13
C HIS A 41 -8.29 -4.37 1.59
N SER A 42 -8.65 -5.33 2.45
CA SER A 42 -9.46 -6.51 2.13
C SER A 42 -10.84 -6.16 1.59
N ALA A 43 -11.46 -5.09 2.11
CA ALA A 43 -12.80 -4.62 1.71
C ALA A 43 -12.90 -3.88 0.35
N LEU A 44 -11.79 -3.63 -0.36
CA LEU A 44 -11.85 -3.05 -1.72
C LEU A 44 -12.45 -4.02 -2.72
N HIS A 45 -13.19 -3.50 -3.71
CA HIS A 45 -13.64 -4.33 -4.82
C HIS A 45 -12.45 -4.83 -5.63
N ARG A 46 -12.58 -6.03 -6.19
CA ARG A 46 -11.51 -6.65 -6.99
C ARG A 46 -11.00 -5.75 -8.12
N ARG A 47 -11.91 -5.01 -8.77
CA ARG A 47 -11.58 -4.09 -9.87
C ARG A 47 -10.75 -2.89 -9.39
N GLU A 48 -11.16 -2.26 -8.28
CA GLU A 48 -10.42 -1.14 -7.68
C GLU A 48 -9.03 -1.59 -7.25
N ARG A 49 -8.94 -2.75 -6.56
CA ARG A 49 -7.66 -3.33 -6.17
C ARG A 49 -6.74 -3.55 -7.38
N GLN A 50 -7.26 -4.13 -8.47
CA GLN A 50 -6.48 -4.34 -9.69
C GLN A 50 -5.99 -3.04 -10.32
N GLN A 51 -6.81 -1.99 -10.33
CA GLN A 51 -6.43 -0.67 -10.84
C GLN A 51 -5.32 -0.04 -10.00
N ILE A 52 -5.42 -0.12 -8.67
CA ILE A 52 -4.40 0.41 -7.75
C ILE A 52 -3.08 -0.34 -7.93
N LEU A 53 -3.15 -1.68 -8.04
CA LEU A 53 -1.97 -2.51 -8.29
C LEU A 53 -1.32 -2.21 -9.65
N ALA A 54 -2.12 -2.02 -10.70
CA ALA A 54 -1.61 -1.67 -12.03
C ALA A 54 -0.93 -0.28 -12.06
N ASN A 55 -1.37 0.64 -11.19
CA ASN A 55 -0.87 2.00 -11.11
C ASN A 55 0.09 2.24 -9.93
N LEU A 56 0.67 1.19 -9.33
CA LEU A 56 1.54 1.31 -8.15
C LEU A 56 2.68 2.33 -8.33
N ALA A 57 3.25 2.41 -9.53
CA ALA A 57 4.32 3.36 -9.85
C ALA A 57 3.89 4.83 -9.83
N ALA A 58 2.58 5.12 -9.91
CA ALA A 58 2.04 6.48 -9.83
C ALA A 58 1.88 6.96 -8.38
N TYR A 59 1.95 6.06 -7.40
CA TYR A 59 1.77 6.39 -5.98
C TYR A 59 3.12 6.48 -5.27
N ARG A 60 3.21 7.43 -4.33
CA ARG A 60 4.36 7.56 -3.42
C ARG A 60 4.06 6.98 -2.05
N LEU A 61 2.79 6.92 -1.65
CA LEU A 61 2.36 6.29 -0.41
C LEU A 61 1.19 5.34 -0.67
N VAL A 62 1.26 4.12 -0.17
CA VAL A 62 0.10 3.21 -0.15
C VAL A 62 -0.13 2.70 1.26
N TYR A 63 -1.34 2.94 1.77
CA TYR A 63 -1.78 2.45 3.07
C TYR A 63 -2.33 1.03 2.96
N LEU A 64 -1.94 0.16 3.88
CA LEU A 64 -2.30 -1.25 3.90
C LEU A 64 -2.95 -1.61 5.23
N SER A 65 -3.95 -2.49 5.18
CA SER A 65 -4.38 -3.23 6.38
C SER A 65 -3.41 -4.40 6.66
N PRO A 66 -3.20 -4.80 7.93
CA PRO A 66 -2.30 -5.90 8.28
C PRO A 66 -2.65 -7.21 7.55
N GLU A 67 -3.94 -7.50 7.42
CA GLU A 67 -4.46 -8.67 6.69
C GLU A 67 -4.03 -8.66 5.21
N THR A 68 -4.01 -7.48 4.59
CA THR A 68 -3.66 -7.35 3.17
C THR A 68 -2.16 -7.45 2.95
N LEU A 69 -1.35 -7.08 3.93
CA LEU A 69 0.09 -7.33 3.91
C LEU A 69 0.39 -8.83 3.98
N LEU A 70 -0.32 -9.56 4.85
CA LEU A 70 -0.15 -11.02 5.01
C LEU A 70 -0.68 -11.83 3.84
N THR A 71 -1.63 -11.28 3.08
CA THR A 71 -2.16 -11.92 1.87
C THR A 71 -1.15 -11.75 0.74
N SER A 72 -0.55 -12.85 0.26
CA SER A 72 0.57 -12.86 -0.71
C SER A 72 0.33 -12.07 -2.01
N THR A 73 -0.92 -11.73 -2.32
CA THR A 73 -1.29 -10.89 -3.47
C THR A 73 -0.86 -9.43 -3.32
N GLY A 74 -0.88 -8.86 -2.11
CA GLY A 74 -0.49 -7.47 -1.86
C GLY A 74 1.01 -7.28 -1.95
N LEU A 75 1.77 -8.02 -1.15
CA LEU A 75 3.23 -8.01 -1.21
C LEU A 75 3.77 -8.56 -2.53
N GLY A 76 3.22 -9.66 -3.07
CA GLY A 76 3.70 -10.25 -4.32
C GLY A 76 3.53 -9.36 -5.54
N ALA A 77 2.47 -8.54 -5.60
CA ALA A 77 2.28 -7.57 -6.67
C ALA A 77 3.24 -6.38 -6.56
N VAL A 78 3.50 -5.88 -5.35
CA VAL A 78 4.42 -4.74 -5.15
C VAL A 78 5.89 -5.18 -5.23
N VAL A 79 6.21 -6.40 -4.78
CA VAL A 79 7.55 -7.00 -4.88
C VAL A 79 7.83 -7.50 -6.31
N GLY A 80 6.83 -8.02 -7.03
CA GLY A 80 6.97 -8.46 -8.42
C GLY A 80 7.27 -7.34 -9.42
N ALA A 81 6.91 -6.10 -9.07
CA ALA A 81 7.29 -4.90 -9.85
C ALA A 81 8.76 -4.51 -9.69
N GLY A 82 9.49 -5.10 -8.72
CA GLY A 82 10.93 -4.94 -8.53
C GLY A 82 11.64 -6.27 -8.71
N SER A 83 12.09 -6.56 -9.93
CA SER A 83 12.93 -7.73 -10.21
C SER A 83 14.20 -7.68 -9.35
N GLY A 84 14.32 -8.59 -8.39
CA GLY A 84 15.52 -8.75 -7.55
C GLY A 84 15.15 -8.99 -6.09
N GLY A 85 15.06 -10.27 -5.72
CA GLY A 85 14.55 -10.71 -4.43
C GLY A 85 15.17 -10.00 -3.23
N GLN A 86 14.33 -9.59 -2.28
CA GLN A 86 14.77 -9.45 -0.91
C GLN A 86 13.61 -9.62 0.08
N ARG A 87 13.97 -10.25 1.19
CA ARG A 87 13.14 -10.68 2.31
C ARG A 87 12.41 -9.48 2.91
N VAL A 88 11.12 -9.65 3.12
CA VAL A 88 10.32 -8.79 4.01
C VAL A 88 10.70 -9.20 5.42
N ASP A 89 11.60 -8.44 6.07
CA ASP A 89 11.82 -8.57 7.50
C ASP A 89 10.58 -8.01 8.22
N VAL A 90 9.94 -8.89 8.99
CA VAL A 90 8.76 -8.65 9.83
C VAL A 90 9.17 -8.35 11.26
#